data_AF-A0A0F8VEU0-F1
#
_entry.id   AF-A0A0F8VEU0-F1
#
_cell.length_a   1.000
_cell.length_b   1.000
_cell.length_c   1.000
_cell.angle_alpha   90.00
_cell.angle_beta   90.00
_cell.angle_gamma   90.00
#
_symmetry.space_group_name_H-M   'P 1'
#
loop_
_entity.id
_entity.type
_entity.pdbx_description
1 polymer ?
#
loop_
_entity_poly.entity_id
_entity_poly.type
_entity_poly.pdbx_seq_one_letter_code
_entity_poly.pdbx_strand_id
1 'polypeptide(L)'
;MNQDKRLMELRKKISKKRPSFRRVESWRYKRVKDSWRKARGIDSKTREKRKSGVKMPSVGYRGPKKVRGLHPSGYEEVRIITIKDLKNLNKNKHALKISGKLGA
;
A
#
# COMPACT_ATOMS: atom_id res chain seq x y z
N MET A 1 -9.06 24.31 8.24
CA MET A 1 -8.70 23.16 7.35
C MET A 1 -9.09 21.87 8.04
N ASN A 2 -9.95 21.06 7.41
CA ASN A 2 -10.43 19.80 8.00
C ASN A 2 -9.25 18.83 8.26
N GLN A 3 -9.17 18.24 9.46
CA GLN A 3 -8.01 17.46 9.91
C GLN A 3 -7.69 16.27 9.00
N ASP A 4 -8.72 15.67 8.41
CA ASP A 4 -8.57 14.53 7.50
C ASP A 4 -7.89 14.90 6.18
N LYS A 5 -8.15 16.11 5.67
CA LYS A 5 -7.50 16.61 4.44
C LYS A 5 -6.00 16.77 4.64
N ARG A 6 -5.58 17.29 5.80
CA ARG A 6 -4.17 17.40 6.20
C ARG A 6 -3.51 16.02 6.29
N LEU A 7 -4.18 15.04 6.91
CA LEU A 7 -3.66 13.68 7.04
C LEU A 7 -3.53 12.97 5.69
N MET A 8 -4.48 13.18 4.77
CA MET A 8 -4.39 12.66 3.40
C MET A 8 -3.19 13.24 2.64
N GLU A 9 -2.95 14.54 2.77
CA GLU A 9 -1.80 15.19 2.13
C GLU A 9 -0.47 14.67 2.71
N LEU A 10 -0.41 14.50 4.04
CA LEU A 10 0.73 13.87 4.71
C LEU A 10 0.95 12.43 4.22
N ARG A 11 -0.11 11.63 4.09
CA ARG A 11 -0.05 10.28 3.51
C ARG A 11 0.53 10.31 2.10
N LYS A 12 0.09 11.26 1.25
CA LYS A 12 0.61 11.43 -0.12
C LYS A 12 2.12 11.73 -0.10
N LYS A 13 2.57 12.64 0.76
CA LYS A 13 3.99 12.99 0.94
C LYS A 13 4.83 11.79 1.40
N ILE A 14 4.35 11.03 2.39
CA ILE A 14 5.01 9.81 2.88
C ILE A 14 5.07 8.75 1.77
N SER A 15 3.96 8.50 1.08
CA SER A 15 3.90 7.49 0.02
C SER A 15 4.84 7.81 -1.15
N LYS A 16 5.00 9.10 -1.50
CA LYS A 16 5.94 9.54 -2.54
C LYS A 16 7.40 9.25 -2.18
N LYS A 17 7.76 9.35 -0.89
CA LYS A 17 9.10 9.06 -0.38
C LYS A 17 9.34 7.57 -0.10
N ARG A 18 8.28 6.76 -0.06
CA ARG A 18 8.36 5.34 0.34
C ARG A 18 9.00 4.52 -0.79
N PRO A 19 10.06 3.72 -0.50
CA PRO A 19 10.64 2.82 -1.48
C PRO A 19 9.62 1.77 -1.95
N SER A 20 9.84 1.19 -3.14
CA SER A 20 9.02 0.09 -3.67
C SER A 20 9.21 -1.25 -2.94
N PHE A 21 10.22 -1.36 -2.07
CA PHE A 21 10.55 -2.57 -1.31
C PHE A 21 10.74 -3.80 -2.19
N ARG A 22 11.68 -3.70 -3.13
CA ARG A 22 12.05 -4.79 -4.04
C ARG A 22 12.85 -5.89 -3.33
N ARG A 23 12.74 -7.12 -3.82
CA ARG A 23 13.64 -8.20 -3.40
C ARG A 23 15.08 -7.90 -3.83
N VAL A 24 16.04 -8.30 -3.00
CA VAL A 24 17.47 -8.21 -3.33
C VAL A 24 17.74 -8.98 -4.64
N GLU A 25 18.44 -8.34 -5.58
CA GLU A 25 18.80 -8.88 -6.91
C GLU A 25 17.63 -9.19 -7.85
N SER A 26 16.41 -8.68 -7.59
CA SER A 26 15.27 -8.85 -8.52
C SER A 26 15.52 -8.22 -9.90
N TRP A 27 16.33 -7.17 -9.96
CA TRP A 27 16.73 -6.52 -11.20
C TRP A 27 17.82 -7.29 -11.97
N ARG A 28 18.55 -8.20 -11.31
CA ARG A 28 19.69 -8.92 -11.91
C ARG A 28 19.25 -10.24 -12.56
N TYR A 29 18.26 -10.92 -11.98
CA TYR A 29 17.87 -12.27 -12.40
C TYR A 29 16.37 -12.39 -12.68
N LYS A 30 16.00 -12.86 -13.89
CA LYS A 30 14.59 -13.13 -14.26
C LYS A 30 13.89 -14.10 -13.31
N ARG A 31 14.61 -15.08 -12.75
CA ARG A 31 14.06 -16.05 -11.76
C ARG A 31 13.69 -15.41 -10.42
N VAL A 32 14.27 -14.25 -10.09
CA VAL A 32 14.04 -13.54 -8.84
C VAL A 32 12.97 -12.49 -9.06
N LYS A 33 11.72 -12.82 -8.73
CA LYS A 33 10.59 -11.88 -8.83
C LYS A 33 10.76 -10.71 -7.85
N ASP A 34 10.12 -9.59 -8.19
CA ASP A 34 10.24 -8.33 -7.44
C ASP A 34 9.55 -8.33 -6.06
N SER A 35 8.75 -9.36 -5.77
CA SER A 35 8.04 -9.49 -4.50
C SER A 35 8.97 -9.53 -3.30
N TRP A 36 8.73 -8.63 -2.34
CA TRP A 36 9.55 -8.50 -1.14
C TRP A 36 9.79 -9.83 -0.43
N ARG A 37 11.06 -10.11 -0.11
CA ARG A 37 11.50 -11.20 0.76
C ARG A 37 12.58 -10.68 1.71
N LYS A 38 12.51 -11.10 2.98
CA LYS A 38 13.49 -10.72 4.00
C LYS A 38 14.87 -11.29 3.63
N ALA A 39 15.90 -10.44 3.62
CA ALA A 39 17.27 -10.87 3.46
C ALA A 39 17.73 -11.65 4.71
N ARG A 40 18.30 -12.85 4.51
CA ARG A 40 18.70 -13.77 5.61
C ARG A 40 20.21 -14.03 5.68
N GLY A 41 20.94 -13.93 4.57
CA GLY A 41 22.36 -14.24 4.51
C GLY A 41 23.21 -13.37 5.44
N ILE A 42 24.26 -13.96 6.01
CA ILE A 42 25.16 -13.30 6.96
C ILE A 42 25.85 -12.08 6.32
N ASP A 43 26.36 -12.19 5.09
CA ASP A 43 27.05 -11.08 4.41
C ASP A 43 26.10 -10.12 3.66
N SER A 44 24.80 -10.24 3.91
CA SER A 44 23.83 -9.41 3.20
C SER A 44 23.92 -7.96 3.65
N LYS A 45 24.48 -7.11 2.78
CA LYS A 45 24.49 -5.64 2.93
C LYS A 45 23.11 -5.05 3.18
N THR A 46 22.06 -5.68 2.66
CA THR A 46 20.66 -5.30 2.90
C THR A 46 20.22 -5.65 4.32
N ARG A 47 20.58 -6.83 4.85
CA ARG A 47 20.31 -7.24 6.24
C ARG A 47 21.00 -6.30 7.23
N GLU A 48 22.24 -5.92 6.94
CA GLU A 48 23.04 -4.94 7.69
C GLU A 48 22.58 -3.48 7.50
N LYS A 49 21.59 -3.22 6.63
CA LYS A 49 21.05 -1.88 6.32
C LYS A 49 22.11 -0.89 5.79
N ARG A 50 23.15 -1.36 5.10
CA ARG A 50 24.14 -0.49 4.44
C ARG A 50 23.48 0.38 3.36
N LYS A 51 24.08 1.53 3.04
CA LYS A 51 23.58 2.50 2.04
C LYS A 51 23.36 1.88 0.65
N SER A 52 24.20 0.93 0.25
CA SER A 52 24.12 0.23 -1.04
C SER A 52 23.06 -0.88 -1.11
N GLY A 53 22.52 -1.32 0.03
CA GLY A 53 21.46 -2.33 0.09
C GLY A 53 20.09 -1.76 -0.28
N VAL A 54 19.18 -2.65 -0.67
CA VAL A 54 17.77 -2.26 -0.88
C VAL A 54 17.15 -1.87 0.47
N LYS A 55 16.24 -0.89 0.49
CA LYS A 55 15.56 -0.50 1.72
C LYS A 55 14.66 -1.63 2.23
N MET A 56 14.80 -1.99 3.51
CA MET A 56 13.94 -2.98 4.16
C MET A 56 12.66 -2.33 4.70
N PRO A 57 11.48 -2.95 4.54
CA PRO A 57 10.26 -2.53 5.21
C PRO A 57 10.42 -2.54 6.73
N SER A 58 9.84 -1.52 7.36
CA SER A 58 9.76 -1.35 8.81
C SER A 58 8.43 -0.68 9.18
N VAL A 59 8.06 -0.74 10.46
CA VAL A 59 6.81 -0.13 10.96
C VAL A 59 6.79 1.40 10.74
N GLY A 60 7.95 2.05 10.73
CA GLY A 60 8.08 3.51 10.52
C GLY A 60 7.65 4.01 9.15
N TYR A 61 7.54 3.14 8.14
CA TYR A 61 7.04 3.52 6.81
C TYR A 61 5.51 3.61 6.74
N ARG A 62 4.79 3.32 7.84
CA ARG A 62 3.33 3.39 7.87
C ARG A 62 2.85 4.85 7.82
N GLY A 63 1.82 5.10 7.02
CA GLY A 63 1.10 6.37 7.03
C GLY A 63 0.13 6.50 8.23
N PRO A 64 -0.48 7.67 8.42
CA PRO A 64 -1.40 7.94 9.54
C PRO A 64 -2.56 6.94 9.58
N LYS A 65 -2.94 6.48 10.78
CA LYS A 65 -3.94 5.41 10.96
C LYS A 65 -5.31 5.78 10.39
N LYS A 66 -5.79 7.01 10.65
CA LYS A 66 -7.13 7.49 10.25
C LYS A 66 -7.38 7.42 8.73
N VAL A 67 -6.36 7.74 7.92
CA VAL A 67 -6.49 7.81 6.45
C VAL A 67 -5.85 6.62 5.73
N ARG A 68 -5.48 5.58 6.46
CA ARG A 68 -4.86 4.38 5.90
C ARG A 68 -5.94 3.55 5.20
N GLY A 69 -5.69 3.12 3.97
CA GLY A 69 -6.64 2.30 3.21
C GLY A 69 -7.70 3.09 2.43
N LEU A 70 -7.92 4.38 2.76
CA LEU A 70 -8.83 5.24 1.98
C LEU A 70 -8.32 5.45 0.54
N HIS A 71 -9.26 5.61 -0.40
CA HIS A 71 -9.02 6.03 -1.77
C HIS A 71 -8.46 7.47 -1.79
N PRO A 72 -7.69 7.88 -2.81
CA PRO A 72 -7.21 9.27 -2.92
C PRO A 72 -8.31 10.35 -2.89
N SER A 73 -9.57 10.00 -3.20
CA SER A 73 -10.71 10.91 -3.04
C SER A 73 -11.22 11.04 -1.60
N GLY A 74 -10.75 10.19 -0.68
CA GLY A 74 -11.11 10.21 0.75
C GLY A 74 -12.16 9.19 1.16
N TYR A 75 -12.79 8.48 0.22
CA TYR A 75 -13.76 7.43 0.52
C TYR A 75 -13.09 6.09 0.84
N GLU A 76 -13.80 5.24 1.58
CA GLU A 76 -13.44 3.85 1.80
C GLU A 76 -14.00 2.98 0.67
N GLU A 77 -13.13 2.25 -0.04
CA GLU A 77 -13.55 1.36 -1.13
C GLU A 77 -14.25 0.11 -0.57
N VAL A 78 -15.48 -0.15 -0.99
CA VAL A 78 -16.21 -1.38 -0.68
C VAL A 78 -16.40 -2.18 -1.96
N ARG A 79 -15.92 -3.42 -1.94
CA ARG A 79 -16.05 -4.35 -3.07
C ARG A 79 -17.46 -4.94 -3.09
N ILE A 80 -18.17 -4.79 -4.20
CA ILE A 80 -19.53 -5.32 -4.39
C ILE A 80 -19.50 -6.45 -5.41
N ILE A 81 -20.16 -7.55 -5.05
CA ILE A 81 -20.33 -8.73 -5.91
C ILE A 81 -21.82 -8.98 -6.14
N THR A 82 -22.69 -8.63 -5.19
CA THR A 82 -24.13 -8.85 -5.29
C THR A 82 -24.92 -7.63 -4.80
N ILE A 83 -26.20 -7.58 -5.16
CA ILE A 83 -27.14 -6.54 -4.69
C ILE A 83 -27.26 -6.56 -3.14
N LYS A 84 -27.05 -7.71 -2.50
CA LYS A 84 -27.09 -7.82 -1.03
C LYS A 84 -25.99 -7.00 -0.35
N ASP A 85 -24.84 -6.84 -1.01
CA ASP A 85 -23.71 -6.05 -0.51
C ASP A 85 -24.06 -4.55 -0.44
N LEU A 86 -25.14 -4.11 -1.11
CA LEU A 86 -25.59 -2.72 -1.13
C LEU A 86 -26.29 -2.28 0.17
N LYS A 87 -26.78 -3.21 0.98
CA LYS A 87 -27.74 -2.90 2.06
C LYS A 87 -27.17 -2.05 3.20
N ASN A 88 -25.86 -2.14 3.48
CA ASN A 88 -25.24 -1.49 4.65
C ASN A 88 -24.23 -0.39 4.28
N LEU A 89 -24.43 0.31 3.16
CA LEU A 89 -23.50 1.32 2.67
C LEU A 89 -23.94 2.76 2.96
N ASN A 90 -23.00 3.56 3.45
CA ASN A 90 -23.16 5.01 3.64
C ASN A 90 -22.51 5.79 2.49
N LYS A 91 -23.34 6.56 1.75
CA LYS A 91 -22.94 7.39 0.60
C LYS A 91 -21.84 8.41 0.92
N ASN A 92 -21.79 8.92 2.15
CA ASN A 92 -20.83 9.97 2.54
C ASN A 92 -19.45 9.41 2.90
N LYS A 93 -19.33 8.09 3.13
CA LYS A 93 -18.09 7.45 3.59
C LYS A 93 -17.53 6.44 2.59
N HIS A 94 -18.40 5.71 1.90
CA HIS A 94 -18.00 4.58 1.07
C HIS A 94 -18.10 4.89 -0.41
N ALA A 95 -17.12 4.40 -1.17
CA ALA A 95 -17.14 4.35 -2.62
C ALA A 95 -17.29 2.90 -3.08
N LEU A 96 -18.07 2.69 -4.14
CA LEU A 96 -18.41 1.36 -4.63
C LEU A 96 -17.35 0.88 -5.62
N LYS A 97 -16.85 -0.33 -5.42
CA LYS A 97 -15.95 -1.02 -6.34
C LYS A 97 -16.62 -2.29 -6.84
N ILE A 98 -17.25 -2.19 -8.01
CA ILE A 98 -17.93 -3.32 -8.66
C ILE A 98 -16.90 -4.38 -9.03
N SER A 99 -17.18 -5.63 -8.70
CA SER A 99 -16.31 -6.75 -9.05
C SER A 99 -16.32 -6.97 -10.56
N GLY A 100 -15.16 -6.98 -11.22
CA GLY A 100 -15.04 -7.30 -12.65
C GLY A 100 -15.39 -8.74 -13.04
N LYS A 101 -15.93 -9.54 -12.11
CA LYS A 101 -16.53 -10.86 -12.39
C LYS A 101 -18.02 -10.77 -12.71
N LEU A 102 -18.65 -9.62 -12.45
CA LEU A 102 -20.03 -9.39 -12.82
C LEU A 102 -20.13 -9.29 -14.34
N GLY A 103 -21.11 -9.97 -14.92
CA GLY A 103 -21.49 -9.80 -16.31
C GLY A 103 -22.08 -8.41 -16.55
N ALA A 104 -22.16 -8.04 -17.83
CA ALA A 104 -22.90 -6.87 -18.28
C ALA A 104 -24.41 -7.05 -18.06
#